data_AF-A0A0C9R6U3-F1
#
_entry.id   AF-A0A0C9R6U3-F1
#
_cell.length_a   1.000
_cell.length_b   1.000
_cell.length_c   1.000
_cell.angle_alpha   90.00
_cell.angle_beta   90.00
_cell.angle_gamma   90.00
#
_symmetry.space_group_name_H-M   'P 1'
#
loop_
_entity.id
_entity.type
_entity.pdbx_description
1 polymer ?
#
loop_
_entity_poly.entity_id
_entity_poly.type
_entity_poly.pdbx_seq_one_letter_code
_entity_poly.pdbx_strand_id
1 'polypeptide(L)'
;MTAASLWSCVVLAGILQLASGSEQPNSSFTDSGPLFLTPFIKNCSFDEARNQSRVNLFQEKANVTAYSGYITVNETTGSNLFFLFIEAQNNSSEAPLMLWVQGGPGLSSLFGQFLQNGPIGINASGGLFHRNLTIQKDVNIIYLDVPVGAGFSFTRNKSGFARSLQDITVDIREFLSQFEKLFCEYSGRDFYVAGESYGARYAVSLAHSLKTNPSENITLKLQGTIGGVGFFGSMFQTADSSNFLYAASMLTKQGRNKFATQFEMMRQLASSGNTTQFQMAVGLLFQTLFNSIPPYPPTLFQNLTLYNSHASPL
;
A
#
# COMPACT_ATOMS: atom_id res chain seq x y z
N MET A 1 15.60 17.74 -2.32
CA MET A 1 15.44 16.28 -2.44
C MET A 1 14.14 15.91 -1.74
N THR A 2 13.15 15.41 -2.49
CA THR A 2 11.84 15.07 -1.94
C THR A 2 11.92 13.72 -1.20
N ALA A 3 11.07 13.50 -0.20
CA ALA A 3 10.99 12.26 0.57
C ALA A 3 10.95 10.99 -0.31
N ALA A 4 10.50 11.10 -1.57
CA ALA A 4 10.48 10.04 -2.57
C ALA A 4 11.85 9.38 -2.84
N SER A 5 12.98 10.12 -2.83
CA SER A 5 14.30 9.52 -3.10
C SER A 5 14.86 8.72 -1.92
N LEU A 6 14.27 8.89 -0.73
CA LEU A 6 14.66 8.21 0.50
C LEU A 6 13.95 6.85 0.67
N TRP A 7 12.76 6.72 0.09
CA TRP A 7 11.98 5.48 0.14
C TRP A 7 12.54 4.37 -0.76
N SER A 8 13.24 4.72 -1.85
CA SER A 8 13.95 3.71 -2.67
C SER A 8 14.96 2.90 -1.85
N CYS A 9 15.57 3.49 -0.81
CA CYS A 9 16.48 2.78 0.09
C CYS A 9 15.76 1.91 1.14
N VAL A 10 14.54 2.28 1.56
CA VAL A 10 13.78 1.54 2.58
C VAL A 10 13.12 0.30 1.98
N VAL A 11 12.63 0.38 0.74
CA VAL A 11 12.05 -0.77 0.01
C VAL A 11 13.13 -1.83 -0.29
N LEU A 12 14.39 -1.42 -0.52
CA LEU A 12 15.51 -2.35 -0.74
C LEU A 12 15.94 -3.10 0.53
N ALA A 13 15.64 -2.59 1.73
CA ALA A 13 16.03 -3.22 2.99
C ALA A 13 15.06 -4.33 3.46
N GLY A 14 13.85 -4.39 2.88
CA GLY A 14 12.87 -5.45 3.09
C GLY A 14 12.82 -6.38 1.88
N ILE A 15 13.88 -7.17 1.68
CA ILE A 15 13.92 -8.21 0.65
C ILE A 15 12.88 -9.28 1.03
N LEU A 16 11.64 -9.11 0.56
CA LEU A 16 10.82 -10.26 0.20
C LEU A 16 11.40 -10.75 -1.13
N GLN A 17 12.23 -11.79 -1.07
CA GLN A 17 12.37 -12.67 -2.22
C GLN A 17 10.97 -13.24 -2.47
N LEU A 18 10.24 -12.67 -3.43
CA LEU A 18 9.16 -13.39 -4.08
C LEU A 18 9.79 -14.69 -4.57
N ALA A 19 9.33 -15.82 -4.05
CA ALA A 19 9.74 -17.12 -4.53
C ALA A 19 9.55 -17.12 -6.05
N SER A 20 10.65 -17.23 -6.78
CA SER A 20 10.61 -17.59 -8.19
C SER A 20 10.09 -19.01 -8.24
N GLY A 21 8.77 -19.18 -8.45
CA GLY A 21 8.21 -20.49 -8.73
C GLY A 21 8.95 -21.08 -9.92
N SER A 22 9.58 -22.23 -9.72
CA SER A 22 10.32 -22.96 -10.76
C SER A 22 9.39 -23.73 -11.70
N GLU A 23 8.07 -23.51 -11.62
CA GLU A 23 7.13 -24.07 -12.56
C GLU A 23 7.19 -23.26 -13.86
N GLN A 24 7.72 -23.90 -14.90
CA GLN A 24 7.51 -23.46 -16.27
C GLN A 24 5.99 -23.26 -16.46
N PRO A 25 5.51 -22.05 -16.80
CA PRO A 25 4.10 -21.86 -17.08
C PRO A 25 3.71 -22.82 -18.20
N ASN A 26 2.64 -23.57 -17.98
CA ASN A 26 2.06 -24.43 -19.00
C ASN A 26 1.93 -23.63 -20.30
N SER A 27 2.57 -24.08 -21.37
CA SER A 27 2.82 -23.35 -22.62
C SER A 27 1.57 -23.08 -23.47
N SER A 28 0.39 -23.13 -22.87
CA SER A 28 -0.91 -22.88 -23.51
C SER A 28 -1.51 -21.52 -23.17
N PHE A 29 -0.92 -20.74 -22.25
CA PHE A 29 -1.37 -19.38 -21.95
C PHE A 29 -0.70 -18.38 -22.89
N THR A 30 -1.47 -17.86 -23.85
CA THR A 30 -1.09 -16.67 -24.60
C THR A 30 -1.33 -15.44 -23.72
N ASP A 31 -0.26 -14.81 -23.24
CA ASP A 31 -0.35 -13.52 -22.55
C ASP A 31 -0.78 -12.44 -23.54
N SER A 32 -2.02 -11.97 -23.42
CA SER A 32 -2.57 -10.87 -24.21
C SER A 32 -2.03 -9.50 -23.82
N GLY A 33 -1.15 -9.44 -22.80
CA GLY A 33 -0.65 -8.21 -22.22
C GLY A 33 -1.63 -7.59 -21.21
N PRO A 34 -1.30 -6.40 -20.68
CA PRO A 34 -2.11 -5.73 -19.67
C PRO A 34 -3.48 -5.31 -20.21
N LEU A 35 -4.55 -5.64 -19.47
CA LEU A 35 -5.91 -5.22 -19.76
C LEU A 35 -6.16 -3.78 -19.28
N PHE A 36 -6.14 -2.82 -20.19
CA PHE A 36 -6.53 -1.43 -19.90
C PHE A 36 -8.03 -1.26 -20.03
N LEU A 37 -8.70 -0.85 -18.96
CA LEU A 37 -10.16 -0.69 -18.92
C LEU A 37 -10.61 0.72 -19.34
N THR A 38 -9.75 1.74 -19.21
CA THR A 38 -10.07 3.13 -19.57
C THR A 38 -10.58 3.30 -21.02
N PRO A 39 -10.01 2.64 -22.06
CA PRO A 39 -10.56 2.72 -23.41
C PRO A 39 -12.01 2.22 -23.52
N PHE A 40 -12.33 1.10 -22.87
CA PHE A 40 -13.70 0.59 -22.84
C PHE A 40 -14.66 1.52 -22.09
N ILE A 41 -14.22 2.07 -20.94
CA ILE A 41 -14.99 3.03 -20.14
C ILE A 41 -15.31 4.28 -20.95
N LYS A 42 -14.33 4.81 -21.71
CA LYS A 42 -14.51 5.98 -22.58
C LYS A 42 -15.50 5.73 -23.72
N ASN A 43 -15.56 4.50 -24.22
CA ASN A 43 -16.49 4.11 -25.28
C ASN A 43 -17.81 3.53 -24.73
N CYS A 44 -18.05 3.61 -23.42
CA CYS A 44 -19.22 3.06 -22.73
C CYS A 44 -19.41 1.54 -22.89
N SER A 45 -18.35 0.78 -23.21
CA SER A 45 -18.37 -0.68 -23.35
C SER A 45 -18.22 -1.39 -21.99
N PHE A 46 -19.09 -1.06 -21.03
CA PHE A 46 -18.95 -1.50 -19.64
C PHE A 46 -19.09 -3.02 -19.45
N ASP A 47 -20.04 -3.66 -20.14
CA ASP A 47 -20.25 -5.11 -20.04
C ASP A 47 -19.05 -5.90 -20.55
N GLU A 48 -18.48 -5.45 -21.67
CA GLU A 48 -17.28 -6.05 -22.25
C GLU A 48 -16.08 -5.89 -21.30
N ALA A 49 -15.88 -4.69 -20.74
CA ALA A 49 -14.83 -4.42 -19.77
C ALA A 49 -14.96 -5.29 -18.51
N ARG A 50 -16.17 -5.43 -17.97
CA ARG A 50 -16.46 -6.29 -16.80
C ARG A 50 -16.26 -7.77 -17.11
N ASN A 51 -16.58 -8.21 -18.33
CA ASN A 51 -16.39 -9.59 -18.74
C ASN A 51 -14.90 -9.92 -18.91
N GLN A 52 -14.14 -9.04 -19.58
CA GLN A 52 -12.70 -9.23 -19.78
C GLN A 52 -11.89 -9.13 -18.48
N SER A 53 -12.36 -8.35 -17.50
CA SER A 53 -11.66 -8.18 -16.22
C SER A 53 -11.88 -9.33 -15.22
N ARG A 54 -12.74 -10.31 -15.50
CA ARG A 54 -13.04 -11.42 -14.57
C ARG A 54 -11.78 -12.22 -14.20
N VAL A 55 -11.65 -12.54 -12.90
CA VAL A 55 -10.55 -13.35 -12.35
C VAL A 55 -11.09 -14.66 -11.77
N ASN A 56 -11.05 -15.73 -12.57
CA ASN A 56 -11.63 -17.03 -12.20
C ASN A 56 -10.99 -17.71 -10.99
N LEU A 57 -9.73 -17.37 -10.66
CA LEU A 57 -9.03 -17.91 -9.48
C LEU A 57 -9.86 -17.77 -8.19
N PHE A 58 -10.58 -16.65 -8.04
CA PHE A 58 -11.36 -16.36 -6.84
C PHE A 58 -12.65 -17.16 -6.77
N GLN A 59 -13.27 -17.39 -7.92
CA GLN A 59 -14.43 -18.26 -8.04
C GLN A 59 -14.05 -19.71 -7.68
N GLU A 60 -12.91 -20.20 -8.16
CA GLU A 60 -12.45 -21.58 -7.94
C GLU A 60 -11.99 -21.85 -6.50
N LYS A 61 -11.31 -20.88 -5.87
CA LYS A 61 -10.68 -21.07 -4.56
C LYS A 61 -11.52 -20.59 -3.39
N ALA A 62 -12.44 -19.66 -3.61
CA ALA A 62 -13.21 -19.02 -2.55
C ALA A 62 -14.69 -18.83 -2.87
N ASN A 63 -15.16 -19.24 -4.07
CA ASN A 63 -16.55 -19.05 -4.52
C ASN A 63 -17.01 -17.58 -4.44
N VAL A 64 -16.14 -16.64 -4.84
CA VAL A 64 -16.43 -15.21 -4.90
C VAL A 64 -16.11 -14.62 -6.27
N THR A 65 -16.88 -13.61 -6.67
CA THR A 65 -16.62 -12.85 -7.88
C THR A 65 -15.43 -11.91 -7.68
N ALA A 66 -14.52 -11.88 -8.65
CA ALA A 66 -13.39 -10.96 -8.64
C ALA A 66 -13.07 -10.43 -10.04
N TYR A 67 -12.47 -9.25 -10.07
CA TYR A 67 -12.08 -8.56 -11.28
C TYR A 67 -10.79 -7.78 -11.11
N SER A 68 -10.01 -7.70 -12.17
CA SER A 68 -8.75 -6.97 -12.18
C SER A 68 -8.48 -6.34 -13.54
N GLY A 69 -7.62 -5.33 -13.52
CA GLY A 69 -7.18 -4.65 -14.72
C GLY A 69 -6.48 -3.36 -14.37
N TYR A 70 -6.24 -2.55 -15.40
CA TYR A 70 -5.58 -1.27 -15.28
C TYR A 70 -6.52 -0.12 -15.60
N ILE A 71 -6.52 0.89 -14.74
CA ILE A 71 -7.16 2.18 -15.00
C ILE A 71 -6.08 3.21 -15.28
N THR A 72 -6.14 3.86 -16.43
CA THR A 72 -5.26 4.97 -16.79
C THR A 72 -5.74 6.23 -16.08
N VAL A 73 -4.99 6.64 -15.06
CA VAL A 73 -5.30 7.81 -14.21
C VAL A 73 -4.67 9.10 -14.73
N ASN A 74 -3.69 9.00 -15.63
CA ASN A 74 -3.09 10.16 -16.29
C ASN A 74 -2.58 9.77 -17.68
N GLU A 75 -3.28 10.20 -18.74
CA GLU A 75 -2.95 9.84 -20.12
C GLU A 75 -1.68 10.51 -20.62
N THR A 76 -1.40 11.74 -20.20
CA THR A 76 -0.19 12.49 -20.60
C THR A 76 1.09 11.79 -20.16
N THR A 77 1.08 11.20 -18.97
CA THR A 77 2.21 10.44 -18.43
C THR A 77 2.09 8.94 -18.70
N GLY A 78 0.95 8.46 -19.21
CA GLY A 78 0.66 7.04 -19.35
C GLY A 78 0.72 6.30 -18.01
N SER A 79 0.17 6.91 -16.96
CA SER A 79 0.15 6.35 -15.61
C SER A 79 -1.09 5.48 -15.40
N ASN A 80 -0.87 4.25 -14.97
CA ASN A 80 -1.89 3.22 -14.84
C ASN A 80 -1.85 2.62 -13.44
N LEU A 81 -3.01 2.57 -12.78
CA LEU A 81 -3.17 1.86 -11.52
C LEU A 81 -3.78 0.48 -11.75
N PHE A 82 -3.14 -0.54 -11.21
CA PHE A 82 -3.65 -1.89 -11.11
C PHE A 82 -4.59 -2.01 -9.90
N PHE A 83 -5.71 -2.72 -10.08
CA PHE A 83 -6.59 -3.08 -8.98
C PHE A 83 -7.00 -4.55 -9.06
N LEU A 84 -7.34 -5.09 -7.89
CA LEU A 84 -8.11 -6.31 -7.74
C LEU A 84 -9.36 -5.98 -6.91
N PHE A 85 -10.52 -6.05 -7.55
CA PHE A 85 -11.81 -5.89 -6.91
C PHE A 85 -12.41 -7.27 -6.62
N ILE A 86 -12.85 -7.50 -5.39
CA ILE A 86 -13.49 -8.74 -4.98
C ILE A 86 -14.79 -8.40 -4.26
N GLU A 87 -15.87 -9.06 -4.66
CA GLU A 87 -17.19 -8.92 -4.04
C GLU A 87 -17.27 -9.65 -2.70
N ALA A 88 -18.10 -9.12 -1.80
CA ALA A 88 -18.36 -9.74 -0.50
C ALA A 88 -18.95 -11.15 -0.66
N GLN A 89 -18.61 -12.06 0.24
CA GLN A 89 -19.18 -13.42 0.25
C GLN A 89 -20.68 -13.41 0.53
N ASN A 90 -21.13 -12.53 1.43
CA ASN A 90 -22.52 -12.38 1.83
C ASN A 90 -23.09 -11.07 1.27
N ASN A 91 -24.26 -11.15 0.63
CA ASN A 91 -25.04 -10.00 0.18
C ASN A 91 -24.22 -8.91 -0.52
N SER A 92 -23.37 -9.29 -1.50
CA SER A 92 -22.47 -8.36 -2.21
C SER A 92 -23.18 -7.14 -2.80
N SER A 93 -24.44 -7.30 -3.24
CA SER A 93 -25.28 -6.22 -3.78
C SER A 93 -25.67 -5.15 -2.75
N GLU A 94 -25.55 -5.44 -1.45
CA GLU A 94 -25.90 -4.52 -0.35
C GLU A 94 -24.69 -4.12 0.49
N ALA A 95 -23.70 -5.02 0.62
CA ALA A 95 -22.50 -4.83 1.42
C ALA A 95 -21.73 -3.52 1.08
N PRO A 96 -21.13 -2.85 2.07
CA PRO A 96 -20.35 -1.64 1.85
C PRO A 96 -19.15 -1.90 0.94
N LEU A 97 -18.63 -0.84 0.32
CA LEU A 97 -17.41 -0.85 -0.47
C LEU A 97 -16.24 -0.33 0.38
N MET A 98 -15.09 -0.98 0.28
CA MET A 98 -13.85 -0.54 0.93
C MET A 98 -12.72 -0.45 -0.09
N LEU A 99 -12.01 0.66 -0.09
CA LEU A 99 -10.71 0.75 -0.73
C LEU A 99 -9.62 0.32 0.27
N TRP A 100 -8.81 -0.67 -0.07
CA TRP A 100 -7.64 -1.11 0.70
C TRP A 100 -6.34 -0.72 -0.01
N VAL A 101 -5.49 0.04 0.66
CA VAL A 101 -4.18 0.47 0.14
C VAL A 101 -3.03 0.09 1.08
N GLN A 102 -2.01 -0.56 0.53
CA GLN A 102 -0.82 -0.95 1.27
C GLN A 102 0.13 0.23 1.49
N GLY A 103 0.92 0.14 2.56
CA GLY A 103 2.01 1.07 2.84
C GLY A 103 3.30 0.76 2.08
N GLY A 104 4.43 0.80 2.79
CA GLY A 104 5.75 0.73 2.20
C GLY A 104 6.46 2.06 2.30
N PRO A 105 6.17 3.06 1.43
CA PRO A 105 5.20 3.16 0.35
C PRO A 105 5.56 2.31 -0.88
N GLY A 106 4.57 2.00 -1.72
CA GLY A 106 4.79 1.31 -3.01
C GLY A 106 4.68 -0.22 -2.94
N LEU A 107 4.33 -0.79 -1.78
CA LEU A 107 4.00 -2.21 -1.71
C LEU A 107 2.66 -2.48 -2.41
N SER A 108 2.52 -3.66 -2.99
CA SER A 108 1.26 -4.07 -3.60
C SER A 108 0.19 -4.33 -2.54
N SER A 109 -1.04 -3.90 -2.81
CA SER A 109 -2.22 -4.21 -2.00
C SER A 109 -2.64 -5.67 -2.12
N LEU A 110 -2.07 -6.43 -3.06
CA LEU A 110 -2.19 -7.88 -3.06
C LEU A 110 -1.53 -8.52 -1.83
N PHE A 111 -0.62 -7.81 -1.14
CA PHE A 111 -0.16 -8.23 0.19
C PHE A 111 -1.34 -8.36 1.15
N GLY A 112 -2.24 -7.37 1.17
CA GLY A 112 -3.46 -7.42 1.97
C GLY A 112 -4.37 -8.57 1.60
N GLN A 113 -4.58 -8.79 0.30
CA GLN A 113 -5.37 -9.92 -0.20
C GLN A 113 -4.79 -11.27 0.25
N PHE A 114 -3.52 -11.54 -0.04
CA PHE A 114 -2.92 -12.86 0.11
C PHE A 114 -2.37 -13.15 1.51
N LEU A 115 -1.94 -12.14 2.27
CA LEU A 115 -1.27 -12.36 3.55
C LEU A 115 -2.06 -11.84 4.76
N GLN A 116 -3.12 -11.07 4.54
CA GLN A 116 -3.87 -10.44 5.63
C GLN A 116 -5.33 -10.83 5.61
N ASN A 117 -6.14 -10.12 4.82
CA ASN A 117 -7.56 -9.98 5.09
C ASN A 117 -8.47 -10.43 3.95
N GLY A 118 -7.93 -10.83 2.79
CA GLY A 118 -8.73 -11.31 1.66
C GLY A 118 -9.28 -12.72 1.85
N PRO A 119 -10.05 -13.28 0.90
CA PRO A 119 -10.62 -14.62 1.01
C PRO A 119 -9.65 -15.75 0.62
N ILE A 120 -8.50 -15.42 0.02
CA ILE A 120 -7.48 -16.40 -0.39
C ILE A 120 -6.17 -16.02 0.27
N GLY A 121 -5.57 -16.99 0.96
CA GLY A 121 -4.22 -16.90 1.50
C GLY A 121 -3.20 -17.60 0.62
N ILE A 122 -1.93 -17.23 0.78
CA ILE A 122 -0.77 -17.96 0.25
C ILE A 122 0.09 -18.48 1.40
N ASN A 123 0.52 -19.74 1.33
CA ASN A 123 1.39 -20.35 2.34
C ASN A 123 2.87 -20.25 1.96
N ALA A 124 3.77 -20.66 2.86
CA ALA A 124 5.22 -20.58 2.65
C ALA A 124 5.74 -21.40 1.46
N SER A 125 4.99 -22.42 1.01
CA SER A 125 5.31 -23.20 -0.20
C SER A 125 4.76 -22.58 -1.49
N GLY A 126 4.10 -21.42 -1.42
CA GLY A 126 3.42 -20.79 -2.55
C GLY A 126 2.02 -21.33 -2.82
N GLY A 127 1.54 -22.30 -2.03
CA GLY A 127 0.22 -22.88 -2.18
C GLY A 127 -0.90 -21.92 -1.74
N LEU A 128 -1.93 -21.80 -2.56
CA LEU A 128 -3.12 -20.99 -2.27
C LEU A 128 -4.14 -21.78 -1.43
N PHE A 129 -4.76 -21.11 -0.46
CA PHE A 129 -5.80 -21.71 0.39
C PHE A 129 -6.95 -20.72 0.65
N HIS A 130 -8.17 -21.24 0.88
CA HIS A 130 -9.30 -20.43 1.30
C HIS A 130 -9.12 -19.95 2.75
N ARG A 131 -9.26 -18.64 2.98
CA ARG A 131 -9.17 -18.02 4.30
C ARG A 131 -10.55 -17.93 4.94
N ASN A 132 -10.79 -18.73 5.98
CA ASN A 132 -12.07 -18.74 6.69
C ASN A 132 -12.37 -17.46 7.50
N LEU A 133 -11.34 -16.76 7.97
CA LEU A 133 -11.48 -15.49 8.70
C LEU A 133 -11.02 -14.34 7.80
N THR A 134 -11.97 -13.66 7.19
CA THR A 134 -11.73 -12.59 6.23
C THR A 134 -12.79 -11.52 6.40
N ILE A 135 -12.40 -10.25 6.21
CA ILE A 135 -13.34 -9.12 6.21
C ILE A 135 -14.18 -9.08 4.92
N GLN A 136 -13.75 -9.81 3.88
CA GLN A 136 -14.52 -10.03 2.64
C GLN A 136 -15.77 -10.87 2.84
N LYS A 137 -16.06 -11.32 4.07
CA LYS A 137 -17.37 -11.91 4.38
C LYS A 137 -18.51 -10.94 4.08
N ASP A 138 -18.34 -9.68 4.49
CA ASP A 138 -19.44 -8.72 4.56
C ASP A 138 -19.09 -7.35 3.95
N VAL A 139 -17.98 -7.25 3.19
CA VAL A 139 -17.50 -5.99 2.60
C VAL A 139 -16.95 -6.26 1.21
N ASN A 140 -17.38 -5.51 0.20
CA ASN A 140 -16.77 -5.50 -1.13
C ASN A 140 -15.44 -4.73 -1.07
N ILE A 141 -14.32 -5.26 -1.58
CA ILE A 141 -13.00 -4.63 -1.40
C ILE A 141 -12.27 -4.44 -2.72
N ILE A 142 -11.76 -3.23 -2.91
CA ILE A 142 -10.82 -2.86 -3.96
C ILE A 142 -9.42 -2.86 -3.34
N TYR A 143 -8.59 -3.83 -3.70
CA TYR A 143 -7.15 -3.80 -3.42
C TYR A 143 -6.46 -3.01 -4.53
N LEU A 144 -6.03 -1.78 -4.22
CA LEU A 144 -5.47 -0.86 -5.19
C LEU A 144 -3.96 -0.73 -5.01
N ASP A 145 -3.19 -0.99 -6.06
CA ASP A 145 -1.75 -0.75 -6.06
C ASP A 145 -1.49 0.73 -6.29
N VAL A 146 -1.09 1.45 -5.25
CA VAL A 146 -0.90 2.91 -5.29
C VAL A 146 0.26 3.32 -4.37
N PRO A 147 1.10 4.32 -4.71
CA PRO A 147 1.09 5.20 -5.90
C PRO A 147 1.39 4.50 -7.22
N VAL A 148 1.31 5.23 -8.33
CA VAL A 148 1.86 4.79 -9.63
C VAL A 148 3.30 4.31 -9.43
N GLY A 149 3.62 3.08 -9.84
CA GLY A 149 4.88 2.39 -9.56
C GLY A 149 4.83 1.38 -8.41
N ALA A 150 3.74 1.35 -7.63
CA ALA A 150 3.50 0.35 -6.61
C ALA A 150 3.06 -0.98 -7.23
N GLY A 151 3.58 -2.11 -6.74
CA GLY A 151 3.16 -3.44 -7.20
C GLY A 151 3.15 -3.56 -8.73
N PHE A 152 1.97 -3.80 -9.30
CA PHE A 152 1.77 -3.88 -10.75
C PHE A 152 1.45 -2.55 -11.43
N SER A 153 1.14 -1.49 -10.68
CA SER A 153 0.88 -0.14 -11.22
C SER A 153 2.15 0.47 -11.82
N PHE A 154 2.03 1.14 -12.96
CA PHE A 154 3.20 1.62 -13.68
C PHE A 154 2.94 2.89 -14.50
N THR A 155 4.04 3.52 -14.89
CA THR A 155 4.08 4.59 -15.89
C THR A 155 5.31 4.40 -16.78
N ARG A 156 5.22 4.82 -18.04
CA ARG A 156 6.37 4.87 -18.96
C ARG A 156 7.10 6.23 -18.90
N ASN A 157 6.57 7.18 -18.14
CA ASN A 157 7.14 8.52 -18.00
C ASN A 157 7.58 8.77 -16.55
N LYS A 158 8.84 9.13 -16.33
CA LYS A 158 9.37 9.45 -15.00
C LYS A 158 8.62 10.59 -14.29
N SER A 159 7.95 11.48 -15.02
CA SER A 159 7.11 12.52 -14.42
C SER A 159 5.77 12.00 -13.90
N GLY A 160 5.37 10.76 -14.22
CA GLY A 160 4.17 10.12 -13.71
C GLY A 160 4.30 9.56 -12.29
N PHE A 161 5.51 9.48 -11.74
CA PHE A 161 5.71 9.07 -10.34
C PHE A 161 5.32 10.20 -9.38
N ALA A 162 4.44 9.88 -8.43
CA ALA A 162 4.00 10.80 -7.40
C ALA A 162 5.16 11.37 -6.57
N ARG A 163 5.12 12.68 -6.30
CA ARG A 163 6.12 13.40 -5.49
C ARG A 163 5.52 13.96 -4.20
N SER A 164 4.20 13.99 -4.11
CA SER A 164 3.44 14.47 -2.97
C SER A 164 2.27 13.55 -2.66
N LEU A 165 1.73 13.65 -1.45
CA LEU A 165 0.49 12.97 -1.07
C LEU A 165 -0.72 13.44 -1.90
N GLN A 166 -0.68 14.69 -2.37
CA GLN A 166 -1.72 15.26 -3.23
C GLN A 166 -1.75 14.57 -4.59
N ASP A 167 -0.58 14.29 -5.20
CA ASP A 167 -0.49 13.59 -6.49
C ASP A 167 -1.17 12.21 -6.38
N ILE A 168 -0.85 11.49 -5.31
CA ILE A 168 -1.43 10.17 -5.00
C ILE A 168 -2.96 10.26 -4.87
N THR A 169 -3.45 11.23 -4.12
CA THR A 169 -4.88 11.42 -3.91
C THR A 169 -5.62 11.80 -5.20
N VAL A 170 -5.00 12.57 -6.09
CA VAL A 170 -5.58 12.89 -7.41
C VAL A 170 -5.72 11.61 -8.24
N ASP A 171 -4.68 10.78 -8.31
CA ASP A 171 -4.70 9.52 -9.05
C ASP A 171 -5.77 8.55 -8.51
N ILE A 172 -5.90 8.42 -7.18
CA ILE A 172 -6.94 7.55 -6.57
C ILE A 172 -8.35 8.07 -6.89
N ARG A 173 -8.56 9.39 -6.91
CA ARG A 173 -9.87 9.95 -7.25
C ARG A 173 -10.24 9.72 -8.70
N GLU A 174 -9.28 9.86 -9.62
CA GLU A 174 -9.51 9.52 -11.02
C GLU A 174 -9.83 8.02 -11.18
N PHE A 175 -9.12 7.15 -10.45
CA PHE A 175 -9.45 5.74 -10.37
C PHE A 175 -10.89 5.50 -9.90
N LEU A 176 -11.33 6.11 -8.79
CA LEU A 176 -12.69 5.93 -8.26
C LEU A 176 -13.77 6.43 -9.22
N SER A 177 -13.55 7.57 -9.89
CA SER A 177 -14.44 8.11 -10.92
C SER A 177 -14.65 7.13 -12.08
N GLN A 178 -13.58 6.47 -12.54
CA GLN A 178 -13.68 5.45 -13.58
C GLN A 178 -14.24 4.12 -13.05
N PHE A 179 -13.93 3.76 -11.81
CA PHE A 179 -14.46 2.57 -11.15
C PHE A 179 -15.98 2.63 -11.03
N GLU A 180 -16.57 3.73 -10.55
CA GLU A 180 -18.03 3.88 -10.46
C GLU A 180 -18.72 3.88 -11.83
N LYS A 181 -18.05 4.32 -12.90
CA LYS A 181 -18.60 4.16 -14.27
C LYS A 181 -18.63 2.69 -14.68
N LEU A 182 -17.58 1.94 -14.38
CA LEU A 182 -17.48 0.54 -14.73
C LEU A 182 -18.37 -0.37 -13.86
N PHE A 183 -18.56 -0.02 -12.59
CA PHE A 183 -19.34 -0.75 -11.60
C PHE A 183 -20.43 0.17 -11.02
N CYS A 184 -21.36 0.59 -11.88
CA CYS A 184 -22.36 1.60 -11.56
C CYS A 184 -23.33 1.19 -10.43
N GLU A 185 -23.45 -0.10 -10.14
CA GLU A 185 -24.18 -0.65 -9.01
C GLU A 185 -23.60 -0.27 -7.62
N TYR A 186 -22.38 0.29 -7.58
CA TYR A 186 -21.77 0.85 -6.37
C TYR A 186 -22.02 2.36 -6.20
N SER A 187 -22.74 3.00 -7.12
CA SER A 187 -23.11 4.41 -6.98
C SER A 187 -23.90 4.64 -5.69
N GLY A 188 -23.49 5.62 -4.89
CA GLY A 188 -24.13 5.93 -3.61
C GLY A 188 -23.94 4.89 -2.50
N ARG A 189 -23.05 3.91 -2.69
CA ARG A 189 -22.71 2.88 -1.70
C ARG A 189 -21.99 3.49 -0.50
N ASP A 190 -22.23 2.92 0.68
CA ASP A 190 -21.42 3.19 1.86
C ASP A 190 -19.97 2.79 1.61
N PHE A 191 -19.06 3.74 1.83
CA PHE A 191 -17.68 3.66 1.41
C PHE A 191 -16.71 3.90 2.56
N TYR A 192 -15.72 3.02 2.68
CA TYR A 192 -14.64 3.12 3.65
C TYR A 192 -13.29 3.17 2.95
N VAL A 193 -12.36 3.94 3.51
CA VAL A 193 -10.97 3.96 3.02
C VAL A 193 -10.06 3.38 4.09
N ALA A 194 -9.48 2.22 3.80
CA ALA A 194 -8.56 1.52 4.67
C ALA A 194 -7.14 1.61 4.13
N GLY A 195 -6.18 1.86 5.02
CA GLY A 195 -4.77 1.84 4.67
C GLY A 195 -3.90 1.31 5.80
N GLU A 196 -2.85 0.59 5.43
CA GLU A 196 -1.89 0.05 6.39
C GLU A 196 -0.54 0.78 6.34
N SER A 197 0.10 0.98 7.49
CA SER A 197 1.41 1.62 7.59
C SER A 197 1.38 3.00 6.92
N TYR A 198 2.25 3.28 5.93
CA TYR A 198 2.21 4.54 5.18
C TYR A 198 0.92 4.72 4.36
N GLY A 199 0.25 3.62 3.99
CA GLY A 199 -1.04 3.61 3.30
C GLY A 199 -2.15 4.28 4.12
N ALA A 200 -2.03 4.29 5.45
CA ALA A 200 -2.97 5.01 6.30
C ALA A 200 -2.98 6.54 6.02
N ARG A 201 -1.86 7.11 5.56
CA ARG A 201 -1.82 8.51 5.10
C ARG A 201 -2.59 8.71 3.80
N TYR A 202 -2.52 7.75 2.89
CA TYR A 202 -3.30 7.78 1.64
C TYR A 202 -4.79 7.74 1.98
N ALA A 203 -5.19 6.84 2.89
CA ALA A 203 -6.57 6.71 3.32
C ALA A 203 -7.14 8.00 3.91
N VAL A 204 -6.40 8.63 4.84
CA VAL A 204 -6.82 9.91 5.45
C VAL A 204 -6.82 11.04 4.43
N SER A 205 -5.83 11.12 3.54
CA SER A 205 -5.78 12.17 2.51
C SER A 205 -6.93 12.06 1.52
N LEU A 206 -7.25 10.84 1.08
CA LEU A 206 -8.39 10.59 0.20
C LEU A 206 -9.70 10.97 0.87
N ALA A 207 -9.93 10.49 2.09
CA ALA A 207 -11.14 10.82 2.85
C ALA A 207 -11.31 12.33 3.07
N HIS A 208 -10.22 13.02 3.42
CA HIS A 208 -10.23 14.47 3.51
C HIS A 208 -10.61 15.11 2.18
N SER A 209 -10.00 14.69 1.08
CA SER A 209 -10.27 15.21 -0.26
C SER A 209 -11.71 14.96 -0.70
N LEU A 210 -12.28 13.77 -0.47
CA LEU A 210 -13.67 13.44 -0.80
C LEU A 210 -14.65 14.34 -0.04
N LYS A 211 -14.33 14.68 1.21
CA LYS A 211 -15.14 15.57 2.05
C LYS A 211 -15.03 17.04 1.68
N THR A 212 -13.83 17.54 1.35
CA THR A 212 -13.59 18.97 1.10
C THR A 212 -13.75 19.38 -0.36
N ASN A 213 -13.55 18.46 -1.29
CA ASN A 213 -13.66 18.67 -2.72
C ASN A 213 -14.58 17.58 -3.31
N PRO A 214 -15.91 17.63 -3.11
CA PRO A 214 -16.82 16.65 -3.70
C PRO A 214 -16.75 16.69 -5.24
N SER A 215 -17.02 15.56 -5.89
CA SER A 215 -17.05 15.42 -7.35
C SER A 215 -18.36 14.75 -7.73
N GLU A 216 -19.06 15.27 -8.73
CA GLU A 216 -20.27 14.62 -9.26
C GLU A 216 -19.98 13.25 -9.89
N ASN A 217 -18.72 13.01 -10.29
CA ASN A 217 -18.28 11.72 -10.83
C ASN A 217 -17.93 10.68 -9.76
N ILE A 218 -17.99 11.04 -8.46
CA ILE A 218 -17.72 10.11 -7.36
C ILE A 218 -18.88 10.21 -6.37
N THR A 219 -19.80 9.25 -6.38
CA THR A 219 -21.04 9.29 -5.60
C THR A 219 -20.99 8.46 -4.32
N LEU A 220 -19.89 7.72 -4.10
CA LEU A 220 -19.62 6.95 -2.90
C LEU A 220 -19.81 7.76 -1.61
N LYS A 221 -20.54 7.19 -0.64
CA LYS A 221 -20.82 7.83 0.65
C LYS A 221 -19.75 7.48 1.67
N LEU A 222 -18.79 8.37 1.86
CA LEU A 222 -17.72 8.16 2.83
C LEU A 222 -18.29 8.03 4.25
N GLN A 223 -18.16 6.84 4.84
CA GLN A 223 -18.58 6.52 6.21
C GLN A 223 -17.41 6.57 7.21
N GLY A 224 -16.18 6.28 6.77
CA GLY A 224 -15.03 6.31 7.66
C GLY A 224 -13.70 5.93 7.02
N THR A 225 -12.66 6.05 7.84
CA THR A 225 -11.30 5.62 7.50
C THR A 225 -10.77 4.61 8.51
N ILE A 226 -9.96 3.67 8.05
CA ILE A 226 -9.35 2.63 8.87
C ILE A 226 -7.83 2.69 8.67
N GLY A 227 -7.08 2.82 9.78
CA GLY A 227 -5.63 2.85 9.77
C GLY A 227 -5.05 1.64 10.49
N GLY A 228 -4.54 0.64 9.76
CA GLY A 228 -3.79 -0.47 10.34
C GLY A 228 -2.35 -0.04 10.61
N VAL A 229 -1.89 -0.09 11.87
CA VAL A 229 -0.52 0.31 12.28
C VAL A 229 -0.03 1.60 11.59
N GLY A 230 -0.91 2.60 11.53
CA GLY A 230 -0.76 3.75 10.63
C GLY A 230 0.43 4.66 10.95
N PHE A 231 1.21 5.00 9.92
CA PHE A 231 2.34 5.93 10.02
C PHE A 231 1.87 7.38 9.81
N PHE A 232 1.27 8.00 10.83
CA PHE A 232 0.69 9.34 10.70
C PHE A 232 1.67 10.48 11.01
N GLY A 233 2.54 10.31 12.01
CA GLY A 233 3.41 11.37 12.50
C GLY A 233 4.60 11.69 11.59
N SER A 234 5.39 12.68 11.98
CA SER A 234 6.68 12.94 11.32
C SER A 234 7.61 11.73 11.47
N MET A 235 8.54 11.55 10.53
CA MET A 235 9.37 10.34 10.50
C MET A 235 10.17 10.15 11.78
N PHE A 236 10.87 11.19 12.25
CA PHE A 236 11.73 11.13 13.43
C PHE A 236 10.95 11.09 14.76
N GLN A 237 9.65 11.38 14.74
CA GLN A 237 8.80 11.22 15.92
C GLN A 237 8.18 9.83 15.96
N THR A 238 7.72 9.33 14.82
CA THR A 238 7.05 8.02 14.71
C THR A 238 8.04 6.87 14.83
N ALA A 239 9.26 7.04 14.30
CA ALA A 239 10.31 6.01 14.36
C ALA A 239 11.01 5.93 15.73
N ASP A 240 10.78 6.90 16.63
CA ASP A 240 11.37 6.92 17.97
C ASP A 240 10.73 5.84 18.85
N SER A 241 11.31 4.66 18.79
CA SER A 241 10.88 3.48 19.55
C SER A 241 11.55 3.37 20.94
N SER A 242 12.22 4.43 21.41
CA SER A 242 13.01 4.40 22.66
C SER A 242 12.21 3.89 23.86
N ASN A 243 11.00 4.44 24.06
CA ASN A 243 10.14 4.06 25.18
C ASN A 243 9.55 2.67 25.01
N PHE A 244 9.17 2.30 23.78
CA PHE A 244 8.62 0.98 23.47
C PHE A 244 9.67 -0.12 23.73
N LEU A 245 10.88 0.03 23.19
CA LEU A 245 11.96 -0.94 23.37
C LEU A 245 12.37 -1.07 24.85
N TYR A 246 12.33 0.02 25.62
CA TYR A 246 12.56 -0.05 27.07
C TYR A 246 11.44 -0.80 27.79
N ALA A 247 10.18 -0.50 27.49
CA ALA A 247 9.03 -1.17 28.09
C ALA A 247 8.98 -2.67 27.73
N ALA A 248 9.45 -3.04 26.54
CA ALA A 248 9.62 -4.41 26.09
C ALA A 248 10.86 -5.11 26.65
N SER A 249 11.59 -4.48 27.60
CA SER A 249 12.85 -4.99 28.18
C SER A 249 13.98 -5.25 27.17
N MET A 250 13.90 -4.66 25.99
CA MET A 250 14.94 -4.74 24.96
C MET A 250 16.07 -3.73 25.18
N LEU A 251 15.79 -2.64 25.90
CA LEU A 251 16.79 -1.64 26.28
C LEU A 251 16.91 -1.55 27.78
N THR A 252 18.13 -1.37 28.26
CA THR A 252 18.37 -0.86 29.61
C THR A 252 17.95 0.61 29.72
N LYS A 253 17.84 1.15 30.93
CA LYS A 253 17.58 2.59 31.15
C LYS A 253 18.63 3.46 30.44
N GLN A 254 19.89 3.04 30.43
CA GLN A 254 20.96 3.74 29.72
C GLN A 254 20.77 3.63 28.19
N GLY A 255 20.42 2.45 27.68
CA GLY A 255 20.13 2.23 26.26
C GLY A 255 18.98 3.10 25.77
N ARG A 256 17.87 3.16 26.53
CA ARG A 256 16.72 4.04 26.26
C ARG A 256 17.15 5.49 26.13
N ASN A 257 17.94 6.00 27.09
CA ASN A 257 18.38 7.39 27.08
C ASN A 257 19.26 7.70 25.85
N LYS A 258 20.18 6.79 25.48
CA LYS A 258 21.00 6.93 24.26
C LYS A 258 20.13 7.00 23.00
N PHE A 259 19.14 6.12 22.89
CA PHE A 259 18.20 6.09 21.77
C PHE A 259 17.39 7.39 21.68
N ALA A 260 16.82 7.85 22.80
CA ALA A 260 16.03 9.07 22.86
C ALA A 260 16.85 10.32 22.50
N THR A 261 18.11 10.40 22.94
CA THR A 261 19.01 11.51 22.59
C THR A 261 19.32 11.55 21.10
N GLN A 262 19.52 10.40 20.45
CA GLN A 262 19.73 10.35 18.99
C GLN A 262 18.51 10.88 18.24
N PHE A 263 17.31 10.44 18.60
CA PHE A 263 16.09 10.92 17.98
C PHE A 263 15.82 12.42 18.23
N GLU A 264 16.19 12.93 19.41
CA GLU A 264 16.11 14.36 19.69
C GLU A 264 17.03 15.18 18.78
N MET A 265 18.27 14.72 18.59
CA MET A 265 19.20 15.34 17.65
C MET A 265 18.66 15.31 16.21
N MET A 266 18.08 14.18 15.78
CA MET A 266 17.47 14.08 14.45
C MET A 266 16.32 15.07 14.26
N ARG A 267 15.45 15.23 15.27
CA ARG A 267 14.35 16.20 15.23
C ARG A 267 14.86 17.63 15.11
N GLN A 268 15.89 18.00 15.88
CA GLN A 268 16.51 19.33 15.81
C GLN A 268 17.09 19.60 14.42
N LEU A 269 17.91 18.68 13.91
CA LEU A 269 18.50 18.77 12.57
C LEU A 269 17.45 18.85 11.45
N ALA A 270 16.36 18.09 11.56
CA ALA A 270 15.28 18.09 10.57
C ALA A 270 14.45 19.38 10.60
N SER A 271 14.35 20.03 11.76
CA SER A 271 13.55 21.25 11.96
C SER A 271 14.22 22.54 11.50
N SER A 272 15.51 22.51 11.13
CA SER A 272 16.29 23.71 10.84
C SER A 272 16.01 24.38 9.50
N GLY A 273 15.25 23.73 8.60
CA GLY A 273 15.04 24.18 7.23
C GLY A 273 16.25 24.02 6.30
N ASN A 274 17.38 23.49 6.81
CA ASN A 274 18.59 23.28 6.02
C ASN A 274 18.60 21.86 5.41
N THR A 275 18.73 21.77 4.09
CA THR A 275 18.70 20.48 3.37
C THR A 275 19.83 19.54 3.81
N THR A 276 21.04 20.07 4.04
CA THR A 276 22.18 19.28 4.50
C THR A 276 21.93 18.71 5.89
N GLN A 277 21.38 19.50 6.80
CA GLN A 277 21.05 19.02 8.16
C GLN A 277 19.92 17.97 8.13
N PHE A 278 18.93 18.14 7.25
CA PHE A 278 17.92 17.09 7.04
C PHE A 278 18.54 15.78 6.55
N GLN A 279 19.48 15.84 5.60
CA GLN A 279 20.23 14.66 5.15
C GLN A 279 21.06 14.03 6.27
N MET A 280 21.65 14.83 7.16
CA MET A 280 22.35 14.33 8.34
C MET A 280 21.38 13.61 9.29
N ALA A 281 20.21 14.18 9.56
CA ALA A 281 19.18 13.54 10.39
C ALA A 281 18.75 12.19 9.82
N VAL A 282 18.59 12.12 8.50
CA VAL A 282 18.33 10.87 7.77
C VAL A 282 19.47 9.87 7.94
N GLY A 283 20.72 10.29 7.74
CA GLY A 283 21.88 9.42 7.93
C GLY A 283 21.97 8.84 9.35
N LEU A 284 21.69 9.68 10.35
CA LEU A 284 21.60 9.25 11.76
C LEU A 284 20.50 8.23 11.98
N LEU A 285 19.35 8.36 11.31
CA LEU A 285 18.27 7.36 11.38
C LEU A 285 18.73 6.00 10.86
N PHE A 286 19.44 5.96 9.72
CA PHE A 286 20.05 4.74 9.18
C PHE A 286 21.06 4.11 10.14
N GLN A 287 21.89 4.92 10.80
CA GLN A 287 22.88 4.42 11.77
C GLN A 287 22.27 4.05 13.12
N THR A 288 21.05 4.51 13.41
CA THR A 288 20.39 4.28 14.71
C THR A 288 19.45 3.07 14.67
N LEU A 289 18.58 3.00 13.67
CA LEU A 289 17.41 2.10 13.70
C LEU A 289 17.49 0.98 12.67
N PHE A 290 17.87 1.29 11.43
CA PHE A 290 17.76 0.36 10.31
C PHE A 290 18.76 -0.79 10.39
N ASN A 291 18.50 -1.86 9.64
CA ASN A 291 19.37 -3.03 9.62
C ASN A 291 20.69 -2.67 8.93
N SER A 292 21.82 -2.95 9.60
CA SER A 292 23.15 -2.95 8.97
C SER A 292 23.65 -4.38 8.85
N ILE A 293 24.18 -4.73 7.69
CA ILE A 293 24.75 -6.06 7.41
C ILE A 293 26.24 -5.95 7.09
N PRO A 294 27.06 -6.98 7.36
CA PRO A 294 28.47 -6.97 7.00
C PRO A 294 28.70 -6.59 5.53
N PRO A 295 29.75 -5.81 5.21
CA PRO A 295 30.86 -5.39 6.08
C PRO A 295 30.62 -4.10 6.89
N TYR A 296 29.40 -3.56 6.90
CA TYR A 296 29.11 -2.30 7.60
C TYR A 296 28.99 -2.50 9.13
N PRO A 297 29.34 -1.48 9.94
CA PRO A 297 29.24 -1.59 11.40
C PRO A 297 27.77 -1.73 11.83
N PRO A 298 27.51 -2.44 12.95
CA PRO A 298 26.15 -2.55 13.49
C PRO A 298 25.59 -1.19 13.92
N THR A 299 24.27 -1.02 13.77
CA THR A 299 23.57 0.20 14.18
C THR A 299 23.46 0.32 15.70
N LEU A 300 23.02 1.49 16.18
CA LEU A 300 22.77 1.67 17.61
C LEU A 300 21.75 0.64 18.14
N PHE A 301 20.69 0.35 17.38
CA PHE A 301 19.72 -0.68 17.71
C PHE A 301 20.37 -2.06 17.85
N GLN A 302 21.15 -2.49 16.85
CA GLN A 302 21.80 -3.80 16.87
C GLN A 302 22.79 -3.92 18.04
N ASN A 303 23.58 -2.86 18.30
CA ASN A 303 24.53 -2.84 19.41
C ASN A 303 23.87 -2.88 20.79
N LEU A 304 22.73 -2.23 20.96
CA LEU A 304 22.06 -2.15 22.27
C LEU A 304 21.14 -3.35 22.55
N THR A 305 20.56 -3.95 21.52
CA THR A 305 19.54 -5.00 21.68
C THR A 305 20.04 -6.40 21.32
N LEU A 306 21.16 -6.49 20.59
CA LEU A 306 21.71 -7.74 20.02
C LEU A 306 20.83 -8.39 18.94
N TYR A 307 19.72 -7.77 18.55
CA TYR A 307 18.90 -8.23 17.42
C TYR A 307 19.49 -7.73 16.10
N ASN A 308 19.50 -8.59 15.09
CA ASN A 308 20.01 -8.25 13.76
C ASN A 308 19.07 -7.35 12.97
N SER A 309 17.78 -7.33 13.30
CA SER A 309 16.81 -6.48 12.63
C SER A 309 15.81 -5.85 13.58
N HIS A 310 15.50 -4.57 13.35
CA HIS A 310 14.42 -3.87 14.06
C HIS A 310 13.03 -4.43 13.76
N ALA A 311 12.87 -5.16 12.65
CA ALA A 311 11.65 -5.89 12.31
C ALA A 311 11.61 -7.33 12.88
N SER A 312 12.70 -7.85 13.45
CA SER A 312 12.76 -9.17 14.07
C SER A 312 12.11 -9.30 15.47
N PRO A 313 12.05 -8.26 16.32
CA PRO A 313 11.42 -8.32 17.65
C PRO A 313 9.94 -7.92 17.68
N LEU A 314 9.37 -7.56 16.53
CA LEU A 314 7.94 -7.29 16.33
C LEU A 314 7.29 -8.51 15.66
#